data_AF-A0A9W8MUH8-F1
#
_entry.id   AF-A0A9W8MUH8-F1
#
_cell.length_a   1.000
_cell.length_b   1.000
_cell.length_c   1.000
_cell.angle_alpha   90.00
_cell.angle_beta   90.00
_cell.angle_gamma   90.00
#
_symmetry.space_group_name_H-M   'P 1'
#
loop_
_entity.id
_entity.type
_entity.pdbx_description
1 polymer ?
#
loop_
_entity_poly.entity_id
_entity_poly.type
_entity_poly.pdbx_seq_one_letter_code
_entity_poly.pdbx_strand_id
1 'polypeptide(L)'
;MLLITQAPQMESECSVQEEKTPIHPQFNDSEADVTFQSVDGILFNLRRKYLELNTGAFPGAEFDTKGEITHLTETSKVLEVLFQFVYPKEQPDVEELSFMTLAGVAEAAEKYEVYAAMNICKLQMKRFLPEHALGILAHASKHDYPKLVQEAVPHLARVPLVKVLEVLPPQYVLPFVRYHESWNRVFEDALKAIIEMKVASPSNPRQHWYFERSLTPQACHSCMMSLVTGTIFLRLTLM
;
A
#
# COMPACT_ATOMS: atom_id res chain seq x y z
N MET A 1 -65.44 -46.65 20.91
CA MET A 1 -64.45 -46.78 19.82
C MET A 1 -64.88 -45.73 18.78
N LEU A 2 -64.33 -44.52 18.69
CA LEU A 2 -62.97 -44.01 18.85
C LEU A 2 -62.98 -42.64 19.55
N LEU A 3 -62.04 -42.41 20.46
CA LEU A 3 -61.71 -41.09 21.00
C LEU A 3 -60.78 -40.39 20.00
N ILE A 4 -61.17 -39.22 19.50
CA ILE A 4 -60.32 -38.35 18.69
C ILE A 4 -59.53 -37.47 19.68
N THR A 5 -58.27 -37.80 19.90
CA THR A 5 -57.30 -36.97 20.61
C THR A 5 -56.82 -35.85 19.68
N GLN A 6 -57.16 -34.60 20.01
CA GLN A 6 -56.53 -33.42 19.41
C GLN A 6 -55.13 -33.23 19.99
N ALA A 7 -54.12 -33.16 19.13
CA ALA A 7 -52.76 -32.77 19.48
C ALA A 7 -52.68 -31.24 19.67
N PRO A 8 -51.91 -30.73 20.64
CA PRO A 8 -51.70 -29.29 20.76
C PRO A 8 -50.68 -28.81 19.72
N GLN A 9 -51.03 -27.73 19.01
CA GLN A 9 -50.10 -27.02 18.12
C GLN A 9 -49.05 -26.32 18.97
N MET A 10 -47.79 -26.68 18.74
CA MET A 10 -46.62 -26.05 19.33
C MET A 10 -46.14 -25.00 18.32
N GLU A 11 -46.66 -23.79 18.43
CA GLU A 11 -46.15 -22.63 17.69
C GLU A 11 -44.77 -22.27 18.28
N SER A 12 -43.73 -22.65 17.54
CA SER A 12 -42.36 -22.22 17.77
C SER A 12 -42.23 -20.78 17.28
N GLU A 13 -42.49 -19.82 18.16
CA GLU A 13 -42.01 -18.44 17.99
C GLU A 13 -40.48 -18.45 18.06
N CYS A 14 -39.85 -18.64 16.90
CA CYS A 14 -38.44 -18.31 16.73
C CYS A 14 -38.37 -16.80 16.65
N SER A 15 -38.24 -16.14 17.81
CA SER A 15 -37.90 -14.72 17.88
C SER A 15 -36.50 -14.56 17.29
N VAL A 16 -36.45 -14.25 15.99
CA VAL A 16 -35.27 -13.66 15.37
C VAL A 16 -35.05 -12.34 16.10
N GLN A 17 -34.12 -12.33 17.05
CA GLN A 17 -33.62 -11.10 17.61
C GLN A 17 -32.96 -10.36 16.45
N GLU A 18 -33.56 -9.27 15.98
CA GLU A 18 -32.90 -8.32 15.08
C GLU A 18 -31.66 -7.82 15.80
N GLU A 19 -30.51 -8.42 15.49
CA GLU A 19 -29.22 -7.96 15.95
C GLU A 19 -29.01 -6.57 15.34
N LYS A 20 -29.23 -5.54 16.17
CA LYS A 20 -29.19 -4.15 15.73
C LYS A 20 -27.77 -3.84 15.25
N THR A 21 -27.62 -3.72 13.94
CA THR A 21 -26.34 -3.44 13.29
C THR A 21 -25.69 -2.21 13.94
N PRO A 22 -24.42 -2.30 14.37
CA PRO A 22 -23.73 -1.20 15.03
C PRO A 22 -23.60 0.02 14.11
N ILE A 23 -23.91 1.20 14.63
CA ILE A 23 -23.80 2.49 13.93
C ILE A 23 -22.55 3.22 14.41
N HIS A 24 -21.79 3.82 13.49
CA HIS A 24 -20.57 4.55 13.80
C HIS A 24 -20.87 5.81 14.63
N PRO A 25 -20.20 6.03 15.79
CA PRO A 25 -20.57 7.09 16.73
C PRO A 25 -20.37 8.50 16.17
N GLN A 26 -19.32 8.71 15.36
CA GLN A 26 -19.04 10.03 14.76
C GLN A 26 -19.85 10.32 13.49
N PHE A 27 -20.40 9.29 12.85
CA PHE A 27 -21.05 9.37 11.55
C PHE A 27 -22.47 8.81 11.66
N ASN A 28 -23.23 9.45 12.54
CA ASN A 28 -24.63 9.18 12.80
C ASN A 28 -25.43 10.50 12.78
N ASP A 29 -25.50 11.13 11.61
CA ASP A 29 -26.20 12.42 11.44
C ASP A 29 -27.71 12.21 11.61
N SER A 30 -28.37 13.01 12.46
CA SER A 30 -29.82 12.94 12.65
C SER A 30 -30.61 13.36 11.42
N GLU A 31 -29.99 14.13 10.54
CA GLU A 31 -30.53 14.56 9.25
C GLU A 31 -29.97 13.73 8.08
N ALA A 32 -29.44 12.52 8.35
CA ALA A 32 -28.91 11.65 7.32
C ALA A 32 -29.99 11.24 6.29
N ASP A 33 -29.62 11.29 5.02
CA ASP A 33 -30.44 10.92 3.86
C ASP A 33 -29.83 9.75 3.06
N VAL A 34 -28.68 9.22 3.53
CA VAL A 34 -28.03 8.03 2.98
C VAL A 34 -27.35 7.24 4.09
N THR A 35 -27.42 5.91 3.97
CA THR A 35 -26.75 4.98 4.88
C THR A 35 -25.81 4.07 4.09
N PHE A 36 -24.54 4.05 4.49
CA PHE A 36 -23.55 3.09 4.01
C PHE A 36 -23.27 2.03 5.07
N GLN A 37 -23.00 0.81 4.64
CA GLN A 37 -22.46 -0.23 5.50
C GLN A 37 -21.04 -0.58 5.06
N SER A 38 -20.11 -0.62 6.00
CA SER A 38 -18.76 -1.12 5.75
C SER A 38 -18.72 -2.65 5.62
N VAL A 39 -17.63 -3.20 5.09
CA VAL A 39 -17.48 -4.66 4.94
C VAL A 39 -17.47 -5.42 6.27
N ASP A 40 -17.06 -4.75 7.35
CA ASP A 40 -17.09 -5.23 8.74
C ASP A 40 -18.42 -4.91 9.46
N GLY A 41 -19.45 -4.51 8.71
CA GLY A 41 -20.83 -4.45 9.18
C GLY A 41 -21.22 -3.18 9.95
N ILE A 42 -20.40 -2.12 9.93
CA ILE A 42 -20.68 -0.86 10.64
C ILE A 42 -21.46 0.09 9.72
N LEU A 43 -22.52 0.69 10.25
CA LEU A 43 -23.35 1.66 9.52
C LEU A 43 -22.83 3.10 9.69
N PHE A 44 -22.85 3.84 8.59
CA PHE A 44 -22.53 5.26 8.51
C PHE A 44 -23.76 5.99 7.98
N ASN A 45 -24.40 6.81 8.82
CA ASN A 45 -25.54 7.64 8.42
C ASN A 45 -25.02 9.03 8.07
N LEU A 46 -25.03 9.34 6.77
CA LEU A 46 -24.41 10.52 6.20
C LEU A 46 -25.42 11.42 5.47
N ARG A 47 -24.98 12.63 5.13
CA ARG A 47 -25.71 13.58 4.30
C ARG A 47 -25.11 13.67 2.92
N ARG A 48 -25.92 13.40 1.92
CA ARG A 48 -25.51 13.31 0.52
C ARG A 48 -25.00 14.61 -0.05
N LYS A 49 -25.55 15.74 0.39
CA LYS A 49 -25.04 17.07 0.03
C LYS A 49 -23.52 17.21 0.24
N TYR A 50 -22.93 16.55 1.24
CA TYR A 50 -21.48 16.61 1.46
C TYR A 50 -20.72 15.66 0.56
N LEU A 51 -21.30 14.49 0.25
CA LEU A 51 -20.75 13.55 -0.72
C LEU A 51 -20.71 14.18 -2.11
N GLU A 52 -21.81 14.77 -2.57
CA GLU A 52 -21.90 15.47 -3.86
C GLU A 52 -20.84 16.56 -4.06
N LEU A 53 -20.59 17.34 -3.00
CA LEU A 53 -19.69 18.48 -3.09
C LEU A 53 -18.21 18.08 -3.05
N ASN A 54 -17.88 16.92 -2.47
CA ASN A 54 -16.50 16.54 -2.15
C ASN A 54 -16.04 15.24 -2.83
N THR A 55 -16.91 14.58 -3.58
CA THR A 55 -16.64 13.29 -4.22
C THR A 55 -17.18 13.28 -5.66
N GLY A 56 -16.53 12.55 -6.56
CA GLY A 56 -16.97 12.45 -7.95
C GLY A 56 -17.78 11.19 -8.28
N ALA A 57 -17.69 10.13 -7.46
CA ALA A 57 -18.29 8.83 -7.77
C ALA A 57 -19.54 8.47 -6.96
N PHE A 58 -19.87 9.19 -5.88
CA PHE A 58 -21.11 8.95 -5.14
C PHE A 58 -22.32 9.56 -5.88
N PRO A 59 -23.48 8.87 -5.88
CA PRO A 59 -24.68 9.40 -6.52
C PRO A 59 -25.15 10.68 -5.82
N GLY A 60 -25.55 11.70 -6.60
CA GLY A 60 -26.03 12.98 -6.07
C GLY A 60 -27.47 12.96 -5.56
N ALA A 61 -27.93 14.06 -4.95
CA ALA A 61 -29.21 14.22 -4.24
C ALA A 61 -30.42 13.97 -5.13
N GLU A 62 -30.23 13.97 -6.43
CA GLU A 62 -31.22 13.57 -7.40
C GLU A 62 -31.63 12.09 -7.31
N PHE A 63 -30.83 11.21 -6.70
CA PHE A 63 -31.12 9.76 -6.64
C PHE A 63 -31.74 9.33 -5.30
N ASP A 64 -33.05 9.30 -5.16
CA ASP A 64 -33.68 8.79 -3.93
C ASP A 64 -33.26 7.33 -3.62
N THR A 65 -32.59 7.13 -2.47
CA THR A 65 -32.15 5.81 -1.98
C THR A 65 -33.27 5.04 -1.32
N LYS A 66 -34.43 5.65 -1.04
CA LYS A 66 -35.60 5.02 -0.39
C LYS A 66 -35.27 4.27 0.91
N GLY A 67 -34.22 4.70 1.62
CA GLY A 67 -33.72 4.04 2.83
C GLY A 67 -32.89 2.78 2.59
N GLU A 68 -32.46 2.52 1.35
CA GLU A 68 -31.57 1.41 1.02
C GLU A 68 -30.17 1.60 1.62
N ILE A 69 -29.65 0.53 2.23
CA ILE A 69 -28.29 0.49 2.77
C ILE A 69 -27.32 0.11 1.65
N THR A 70 -26.43 1.03 1.31
CA THR A 70 -25.40 0.77 0.30
C THR A 70 -24.18 0.10 0.95
N HIS A 71 -23.83 -1.09 0.49
CA HIS A 71 -22.71 -1.85 1.04
C HIS A 71 -21.41 -1.46 0.34
N LEU A 72 -20.41 -1.05 1.12
CA LEU A 72 -19.08 -0.66 0.66
C LEU A 72 -18.07 -1.77 0.95
N THR A 73 -17.03 -1.85 0.11
CA THR A 73 -16.01 -2.90 0.21
C THR A 73 -14.93 -2.61 1.26
N GLU A 74 -14.90 -1.38 1.77
CA GLU A 74 -13.90 -0.90 2.70
C GLU A 74 -14.31 -1.16 4.16
N THR A 75 -13.32 -1.34 5.02
CA THR A 75 -13.53 -1.45 6.47
C THR A 75 -13.97 -0.14 7.09
N SER A 76 -14.66 -0.21 8.23
CA SER A 76 -15.10 0.95 9.00
C SER A 76 -13.98 1.94 9.30
N LYS A 77 -12.78 1.46 9.66
CA LYS A 77 -11.59 2.29 9.93
C LYS A 77 -11.16 3.13 8.72
N VAL A 78 -11.23 2.57 7.52
CA VAL A 78 -10.88 3.27 6.27
C VAL A 78 -11.95 4.30 5.93
N LEU A 79 -13.23 3.90 6.02
CA LEU A 79 -14.36 4.78 5.74
C LEU A 79 -14.46 5.94 6.74
N GLU A 80 -14.13 5.71 8.01
CA GLU A 80 -14.07 6.76 9.02
C GLU A 80 -13.12 7.87 8.57
N VAL A 81 -11.87 7.55 8.24
CA VAL A 81 -10.88 8.55 7.77
C VAL A 81 -11.33 9.18 6.45
N LEU A 82 -11.86 8.40 5.51
CA LEU A 82 -12.32 8.91 4.23
C LEU A 82 -13.45 9.94 4.39
N PHE A 83 -14.47 9.62 5.19
CA PHE A 83 -15.60 10.52 5.42
C PHE A 83 -15.21 11.76 6.23
N GLN A 84 -14.08 11.73 6.95
CA GLN A 84 -13.53 12.94 7.57
C GLN A 84 -13.12 13.98 6.52
N PHE A 85 -12.62 13.57 5.35
CA PHE A 85 -12.31 14.48 4.24
C PHE A 85 -13.56 15.02 3.52
N VAL A 86 -14.68 14.31 3.60
CA VAL A 86 -15.94 14.68 2.92
C VAL A 86 -16.72 15.73 3.71
N TYR A 87 -16.68 15.62 5.04
CA TYR A 87 -17.45 16.51 5.90
C TYR A 87 -16.75 17.85 6.12
N PRO A 88 -17.50 18.96 6.32
CA PRO A 88 -16.94 20.29 6.53
C PRO A 88 -16.36 20.43 7.95
N LYS A 89 -15.23 19.76 8.18
CA LYS A 89 -14.46 19.79 9.41
C LYS A 89 -12.96 19.87 9.11
N GLU A 90 -12.16 19.97 10.16
CA GLU A 90 -10.71 19.91 10.02
C GLU A 90 -10.30 18.58 9.36
N GLN A 91 -9.33 18.66 8.44
CA GLN A 91 -8.85 17.48 7.74
C GLN A 91 -8.25 16.50 8.75
N PRO A 92 -8.50 15.18 8.59
CA PRO A 92 -7.97 14.21 9.51
C PRO A 92 -6.44 14.23 9.49
N ASP A 93 -5.85 14.10 10.67
CA ASP A 93 -4.42 13.80 10.76
C ASP A 93 -4.19 12.36 10.29
N VAL A 94 -3.55 12.23 9.13
CA VAL A 94 -3.20 10.93 8.53
C VAL A 94 -1.76 10.52 8.83
N GLU A 95 -1.01 11.33 9.59
CA GLU A 95 0.40 11.10 9.85
C GLU A 95 0.65 9.88 10.74
N GLU A 96 -0.24 9.65 11.70
CA GLU A 96 -0.14 8.53 12.66
C GLU A 96 -0.73 7.22 12.11
N LEU A 97 -1.28 7.23 10.89
CA LEU A 97 -1.88 6.03 10.30
C LEU A 97 -0.82 5.01 9.90
N SER A 98 -1.02 3.75 10.27
CA SER A 98 -0.27 2.62 9.72
C SER A 98 -0.36 2.59 8.18
N PHE A 99 0.67 2.10 7.49
CA PHE A 99 0.66 1.94 6.03
C PHE A 99 -0.61 1.24 5.50
N MET A 100 -1.05 0.14 6.13
CA MET A 100 -2.24 -0.61 5.68
C MET A 100 -3.51 0.24 5.69
N THR A 101 -3.70 1.06 6.74
CA THR A 101 -4.84 1.98 6.82
C THR A 101 -4.70 3.08 5.76
N LEU A 102 -3.53 3.70 5.63
CA LEU A 102 -3.30 4.77 4.66
C LEU A 102 -3.50 4.28 3.22
N ALA A 103 -2.99 3.09 2.87
CA ALA A 103 -3.17 2.48 1.57
C ALA A 103 -4.66 2.17 1.29
N GLY A 104 -5.39 1.67 2.30
CA GLY A 104 -6.84 1.47 2.19
C GLY A 104 -7.60 2.77 1.95
N VAL A 105 -7.26 3.83 2.67
CA VAL A 105 -7.85 5.18 2.47
C VAL A 105 -7.49 5.72 1.09
N ALA A 106 -6.26 5.52 0.62
CA ALA A 106 -5.85 5.95 -0.70
C ALA A 106 -6.65 5.24 -1.80
N GLU A 107 -6.76 3.91 -1.76
CA GLU A 107 -7.57 3.15 -2.73
C GLU A 107 -9.05 3.56 -2.70
N ALA A 108 -9.60 3.81 -1.50
CA ALA A 108 -10.96 4.30 -1.35
C ALA A 108 -11.12 5.73 -1.90
N ALA A 109 -10.14 6.60 -1.69
CA ALA A 109 -10.14 7.97 -2.19
C ALA A 109 -10.10 8.01 -3.71
N GLU A 110 -9.33 7.13 -4.35
CA GLU A 110 -9.32 6.98 -5.81
C GLU A 110 -10.67 6.42 -6.31
N LYS A 111 -11.18 5.37 -5.67
CA LYS A 111 -12.45 4.72 -6.05
C LYS A 111 -13.65 5.65 -5.96
N TYR A 112 -13.70 6.46 -4.91
CA TYR A 112 -14.82 7.38 -4.66
C TYR A 112 -14.54 8.81 -5.13
N GLU A 113 -13.37 9.05 -5.73
CA GLU A 113 -12.91 10.35 -6.22
C GLU A 113 -12.95 11.45 -5.14
N VAL A 114 -12.43 11.15 -3.95
CA VAL A 114 -12.29 12.12 -2.85
C VAL A 114 -10.97 12.89 -3.03
N TYR A 115 -10.99 13.93 -3.87
CA TYR A 115 -9.80 14.62 -4.35
C TYR A 115 -8.87 15.17 -3.26
N ALA A 116 -9.44 15.61 -2.13
CA ALA A 116 -8.65 16.07 -0.98
C ALA A 116 -7.81 14.92 -0.39
N ALA A 117 -8.43 13.75 -0.21
CA ALA A 117 -7.77 12.56 0.33
C ALA A 117 -6.73 11.98 -0.64
N MET A 118 -7.02 11.96 -1.96
CA MET A 118 -6.08 11.45 -2.99
C MET A 118 -4.72 12.15 -2.91
N ASN A 119 -4.71 13.49 -2.85
CA ASN A 119 -3.48 14.27 -2.79
C ASN A 119 -2.72 14.07 -1.47
N ILE A 120 -3.43 14.08 -0.35
CA ILE A 120 -2.82 13.90 0.98
C ILE A 120 -2.25 12.49 1.11
N CYS A 121 -2.98 11.45 0.74
CA CYS A 121 -2.52 10.06 0.82
C CYS A 121 -1.27 9.83 -0.04
N LYS A 122 -1.27 10.33 -1.29
CA LYS A 122 -0.10 10.27 -2.18
C LYS A 122 1.15 10.90 -1.57
N LEU A 123 1.02 12.04 -0.90
CA LEU A 123 2.16 12.70 -0.25
C LEU A 123 2.64 11.88 0.94
N GLN A 124 1.71 11.37 1.75
CA GLN A 124 2.04 10.67 2.98
C GLN A 124 2.61 9.27 2.73
N MET A 125 2.25 8.59 1.64
CA MET A 125 2.82 7.29 1.28
C MET A 125 4.36 7.30 1.24
N LYS A 126 4.97 8.42 0.88
CA LYS A 126 6.43 8.56 0.78
C LYS A 126 7.15 8.28 2.10
N ARG A 127 6.50 8.52 3.25
CA ARG A 127 7.10 8.28 4.58
C ARG A 127 7.35 6.80 4.86
N PHE A 128 6.71 5.91 4.10
CA PHE A 128 6.81 4.46 4.24
C PHE A 128 7.82 3.84 3.27
N LEU A 129 8.62 4.67 2.58
CA LEU A 129 9.79 4.20 1.83
C LEU A 129 11.00 4.12 2.76
N PRO A 130 11.82 3.05 2.65
CA PRO A 130 11.76 1.97 1.65
C PRO A 130 10.81 0.80 1.99
N GLU A 131 10.34 0.70 3.23
CA GLU A 131 9.74 -0.52 3.81
C GLU A 131 8.54 -1.06 3.02
N HIS A 132 7.73 -0.17 2.47
CA HIS A 132 6.51 -0.50 1.72
C HIS A 132 6.59 -0.14 0.22
N ALA A 133 7.81 -0.04 -0.34
CA ALA A 133 8.02 0.38 -1.72
C ALA A 133 7.21 -0.41 -2.76
N LEU A 134 7.00 -1.71 -2.56
CA LEU A 134 6.24 -2.54 -3.49
C LEU A 134 4.75 -2.15 -3.51
N GLY A 135 4.14 -1.96 -2.34
CA GLY A 135 2.75 -1.52 -2.24
C GLY A 135 2.55 -0.09 -2.76
N ILE A 136 3.52 0.78 -2.49
CA ILE A 136 3.53 2.15 -3.01
C ILE A 136 3.65 2.17 -4.54
N LEU A 137 4.53 1.34 -5.12
CA LEU A 137 4.64 1.20 -6.57
C LEU A 137 3.33 0.69 -7.17
N ALA A 138 2.69 -0.31 -6.57
CA ALA A 138 1.42 -0.85 -7.05
C ALA A 138 0.34 0.23 -7.09
N HIS A 139 0.17 0.99 -6.01
CA HIS A 139 -0.77 2.11 -5.96
C HIS A 139 -0.42 3.21 -6.98
N ALA A 140 0.84 3.67 -6.97
CA ALA A 140 1.27 4.77 -7.82
C ALA A 140 1.19 4.45 -9.31
N SER A 141 1.49 3.22 -9.71
CA SER A 141 1.39 2.79 -11.10
C SER A 141 -0.06 2.58 -11.54
N LYS A 142 -0.94 2.10 -10.65
CA LYS A 142 -2.37 1.91 -10.91
C LYS A 142 -3.09 3.24 -11.21
N HIS A 143 -2.75 4.30 -10.47
CA HIS A 143 -3.43 5.61 -10.54
C HIS A 143 -2.61 6.69 -11.26
N ASP A 144 -1.57 6.30 -12.02
CA ASP A 144 -0.71 7.17 -12.82
C ASP A 144 -0.07 8.34 -12.04
N TYR A 145 0.66 7.99 -10.96
CA TYR A 145 1.46 8.90 -10.16
C TYR A 145 2.96 8.77 -10.47
N PRO A 146 3.45 9.31 -11.61
CA PRO A 146 4.80 9.05 -12.10
C PRO A 146 5.91 9.52 -11.16
N LYS A 147 5.68 10.60 -10.41
CA LYS A 147 6.64 11.09 -9.40
C LYS A 147 6.81 10.08 -8.26
N LEU A 148 5.71 9.50 -7.78
CA LEU A 148 5.74 8.51 -6.71
C LEU A 148 6.30 7.16 -7.21
N VAL A 149 6.01 6.79 -8.46
CA VAL A 149 6.68 5.66 -9.14
C VAL A 149 8.20 5.86 -9.16
N GLN A 150 8.68 7.04 -9.59
CA GLN A 150 10.10 7.35 -9.66
C GLN A 150 10.79 7.29 -8.30
N GLU A 151 10.09 7.66 -7.23
CA GLU A 151 10.61 7.60 -5.86
C GLU A 151 10.62 6.16 -5.31
N ALA A 152 9.64 5.32 -5.66
CA ALA A 152 9.54 3.94 -5.18
C ALA A 152 10.50 2.96 -5.90
N VAL A 153 10.68 3.12 -7.22
CA VAL A 153 11.43 2.19 -8.08
C VAL A 153 12.88 1.91 -7.60
N PRO A 154 13.68 2.89 -7.16
CA PRO A 154 15.03 2.66 -6.64
C PRO A 154 15.12 1.63 -5.52
N HIS A 155 14.09 1.55 -4.68
CA HIS A 155 14.03 0.62 -3.55
C HIS A 155 13.69 -0.82 -3.98
N LEU A 156 13.31 -1.02 -5.24
CA LEU A 156 12.88 -2.30 -5.80
C LEU A 156 13.88 -2.91 -6.77
N ALA A 157 15.03 -2.26 -7.01
CA ALA A 157 16.05 -2.73 -7.96
C ALA A 157 16.57 -4.15 -7.67
N ARG A 158 16.49 -4.61 -6.41
CA ARG A 158 16.97 -5.93 -5.97
C ARG A 158 15.85 -6.91 -5.61
N VAL A 159 14.60 -6.48 -5.65
CA VAL A 159 13.45 -7.34 -5.37
C VAL A 159 13.34 -8.37 -6.50
N PRO A 160 12.97 -9.64 -6.21
CA PRO A 160 12.74 -10.64 -7.25
C PRO A 160 11.78 -10.10 -8.32
N LEU A 161 12.22 -10.11 -9.57
CA LEU A 161 11.50 -9.50 -10.69
C LEU A 161 10.02 -9.91 -10.72
N VAL A 162 9.76 -11.22 -10.58
CA VAL A 162 8.41 -11.79 -10.60
C VAL A 162 7.48 -11.12 -9.58
N LYS A 163 7.94 -10.87 -8.34
CA LYS A 163 7.14 -10.21 -7.30
C LYS A 163 6.71 -8.80 -7.69
N VAL A 164 7.57 -8.08 -8.42
CA VAL A 164 7.23 -6.72 -8.87
C VAL A 164 6.29 -6.77 -10.07
N LEU A 165 6.47 -7.73 -10.97
CA LEU A 165 5.60 -7.89 -12.14
C LEU A 165 4.17 -8.30 -11.78
N GLU A 166 3.97 -9.01 -10.65
CA GLU A 166 2.64 -9.40 -10.16
C GLU A 166 1.74 -8.20 -9.80
N VAL A 167 2.33 -7.07 -9.43
CA VAL A 167 1.58 -5.88 -8.99
C VAL A 167 1.57 -4.74 -10.01
N LEU A 168 2.38 -4.85 -11.07
CA LEU A 168 2.53 -3.77 -12.06
C LEU A 168 1.47 -3.85 -13.16
N PRO A 169 0.83 -2.72 -13.50
CA PRO A 169 0.03 -2.62 -14.71
C PRO A 169 0.86 -2.89 -15.99
N PRO A 170 0.24 -3.44 -17.07
CA PRO A 170 0.96 -3.84 -18.28
C PRO A 170 1.87 -2.77 -18.89
N GLN A 171 1.47 -1.49 -18.82
CA GLN A 171 2.23 -0.37 -19.36
C GLN A 171 3.58 -0.13 -18.65
N TYR A 172 3.73 -0.58 -17.40
CA TYR A 172 4.97 -0.42 -16.62
C TYR A 172 5.86 -1.68 -16.66
N VAL A 173 5.37 -2.82 -17.13
CA VAL A 173 6.10 -4.09 -17.15
C VAL A 173 7.40 -3.99 -17.95
N LEU A 174 7.33 -3.61 -19.23
CA LEU A 174 8.52 -3.53 -20.08
C LEU A 174 9.53 -2.46 -19.59
N PRO A 175 9.11 -1.24 -19.22
CA PRO A 175 10.01 -0.27 -18.58
C PRO A 175 10.71 -0.83 -17.33
N PHE A 176 9.97 -1.52 -16.45
CA PHE A 176 10.55 -2.06 -15.22
C PHE A 176 11.52 -3.22 -15.51
N VAL A 177 11.22 -4.11 -16.45
CA VAL A 177 12.14 -5.19 -16.86
C VAL A 177 13.46 -4.62 -17.36
N ARG A 178 13.43 -3.59 -18.22
CA ARG A 178 14.64 -2.92 -18.73
C ARG A 178 15.44 -2.28 -17.60
N TYR A 179 14.75 -1.62 -16.66
CA TYR A 179 15.37 -1.04 -15.48
C TYR A 179 16.05 -2.13 -14.62
N HIS A 180 15.34 -3.21 -14.32
CA HIS A 180 15.83 -4.34 -13.51
C HIS A 180 17.04 -5.01 -14.16
N GLU A 181 16.98 -5.27 -15.47
CA GLU A 181 18.11 -5.82 -16.23
C GLU A 181 19.34 -4.92 -16.18
N SER A 182 19.14 -3.60 -16.34
CA SER A 182 20.23 -2.62 -16.27
C SER A 182 20.91 -2.62 -14.90
N TRP A 183 20.13 -2.68 -13.82
CA TRP A 183 20.67 -2.78 -12.46
C TRP A 183 21.36 -4.12 -12.20
N ASN A 184 20.82 -5.23 -12.71
CA ASN A 184 21.49 -6.53 -12.59
C ASN A 184 22.89 -6.50 -13.24
N ARG A 185 23.03 -5.90 -14.43
CA ARG A 185 24.35 -5.74 -15.08
C ARG A 185 25.31 -4.92 -14.23
N VAL A 186 24.84 -3.79 -13.68
CA VAL A 186 25.65 -2.96 -12.76
C VAL A 186 26.12 -3.77 -11.55
N PHE A 187 25.24 -4.57 -10.95
CA PHE A 187 25.60 -5.41 -9.81
C PHE A 187 26.55 -6.55 -10.20
N GLU A 188 26.36 -7.19 -11.35
CA GLU A 188 27.26 -8.23 -11.86
C GLU A 188 28.66 -7.69 -12.12
N ASP A 189 28.77 -6.54 -12.78
CA ASP A 189 30.06 -5.94 -13.11
C ASP A 189 30.78 -5.45 -11.85
N ALA A 190 30.04 -4.90 -10.88
CA ALA A 190 30.60 -4.57 -9.57
C ALA A 190 31.14 -5.82 -8.84
N LEU A 191 30.41 -6.95 -8.88
CA LEU A 191 30.86 -8.19 -8.28
C LEU A 191 32.12 -8.75 -8.98
N LYS A 192 32.16 -8.73 -10.32
CA LYS A 192 33.35 -9.14 -11.09
C LYS A 192 34.56 -8.30 -10.71
N ALA A 193 34.44 -6.98 -10.68
CA ALA A 193 35.53 -6.07 -10.31
C ALA A 193 36.06 -6.35 -8.90
N ILE A 194 35.17 -6.59 -7.93
CA ILE A 194 35.56 -6.96 -6.55
C ILE A 194 36.30 -8.30 -6.51
N ILE A 195 35.89 -9.29 -7.31
CA ILE A 195 36.55 -10.59 -7.39
C ILE A 195 37.93 -10.46 -8.04
N GLU A 196 38.06 -9.71 -9.14
CA GLU A 196 39.33 -9.48 -9.82
C GLU A 196 40.36 -8.78 -8.92
N MET A 197 39.92 -7.80 -8.12
CA MET A 197 40.75 -7.20 -7.07
C MET A 197 41.26 -8.21 -6.04
N LYS A 198 40.52 -9.30 -5.75
CA LYS A 198 40.96 -10.38 -4.84
C LYS A 198 41.97 -11.32 -5.48
N VAL A 199 41.83 -11.60 -6.78
CA VAL A 199 42.71 -12.53 -7.51
C VAL A 199 44.11 -11.91 -7.71
N ALA A 200 44.21 -10.59 -7.74
CA ALA A 200 45.49 -9.87 -7.68
C ALA A 200 46.15 -9.95 -6.27
N SER A 201 46.56 -11.15 -5.87
CA SER A 201 47.44 -11.39 -4.70
C SER A 201 48.91 -11.31 -5.14
N PRO A 202 49.84 -10.78 -4.31
CA PRO A 202 51.15 -10.30 -4.78
C PRO A 202 52.08 -11.47 -5.09
N SER A 203 52.21 -11.82 -6.36
CA SER A 203 53.27 -12.71 -6.82
C SER A 203 54.60 -11.96 -6.92
N ASN A 204 55.19 -11.55 -5.79
CA ASN A 204 56.65 -11.48 -5.66
C ASN A 204 57.13 -11.30 -4.21
N PRO A 205 57.77 -12.30 -3.55
CA PRO A 205 58.35 -12.12 -2.22
C PRO A 205 59.74 -11.43 -2.24
N ARG A 206 60.13 -10.76 -3.33
CA ARG A 206 61.46 -10.11 -3.45
C ARG A 206 61.45 -8.77 -4.19
N GLN A 207 60.56 -7.84 -3.83
CA GLN A 207 60.74 -6.45 -4.28
C GLN A 207 60.70 -5.48 -3.10
N HIS A 208 61.84 -4.82 -2.94
CA HIS A 208 62.17 -3.75 -2.01
C HIS A 208 61.07 -2.68 -1.94
N TRP A 209 60.82 -2.17 -0.73
CA TRP A 209 59.82 -1.15 -0.42
C TRP A 209 60.19 0.28 -0.87
N TYR A 210 60.84 0.44 -2.02
CA TYR A 210 61.03 1.76 -2.63
C TYR A 210 59.89 2.05 -3.59
N PHE A 211 58.88 2.74 -3.06
CA PHE A 211 58.03 3.74 -3.72
C PHE A 211 57.98 3.69 -5.26
N GLU A 212 57.49 2.60 -5.85
CA GLU A 212 56.89 2.65 -7.18
C GLU A 212 55.39 2.80 -7.01
N ARG A 213 54.91 3.93 -7.51
CA ARG A 213 53.52 4.34 -7.58
C ARG A 213 52.79 3.38 -8.52
N SER A 214 52.45 2.18 -8.03
CA SER A 214 51.62 1.24 -8.78
C SER A 214 50.24 1.87 -8.98
N LEU A 215 49.86 2.07 -10.24
CA LEU A 215 48.55 2.57 -10.65
C LEU A 215 47.43 1.53 -10.45
N THR A 216 47.67 0.50 -9.64
CA THR A 216 46.69 -0.54 -9.32
C THR A 216 46.12 -0.27 -7.93
N PRO A 217 44.80 -0.05 -7.76
CA PRO A 217 44.21 0.19 -6.45
C PRO A 217 44.28 -1.08 -5.60
N GLN A 218 45.33 -1.20 -4.78
CA GLN A 218 45.42 -2.26 -3.78
C GLN A 218 44.60 -1.84 -2.55
N ALA A 219 43.34 -2.28 -2.49
CA ALA A 219 42.52 -2.13 -1.30
C ALA A 219 42.97 -3.13 -0.22
N CYS A 220 43.07 -2.68 1.03
CA CYS A 220 43.52 -3.52 2.15
C CYS A 220 42.54 -4.69 2.39
N HIS A 221 43.00 -5.85 2.90
CA HIS A 221 42.13 -7.03 3.14
C HIS A 221 40.90 -6.69 4.01
N SER A 222 41.07 -5.87 5.06
CA SER A 222 39.95 -5.41 5.90
C SER A 222 38.98 -4.51 5.13
N CYS A 223 39.50 -3.58 4.32
CA CYS A 223 38.73 -2.68 3.44
C CYS A 223 37.93 -3.47 2.40
N MET A 224 38.53 -4.51 1.84
CA MET A 224 37.92 -5.43 0.89
C MET A 224 36.86 -6.31 1.53
N MET A 225 37.11 -6.85 2.72
CA MET A 225 36.11 -7.60 3.46
C MET A 225 34.93 -6.71 3.85
N SER A 226 35.15 -5.44 4.21
CA SER A 226 34.09 -4.45 4.42
C SER A 226 33.34 -4.06 3.14
N LEU A 227 33.99 -4.01 1.97
CA LEU A 227 33.32 -3.77 0.68
C LEU A 227 32.52 -4.99 0.22
N VAL A 228 33.05 -6.19 0.41
CA VAL A 228 32.39 -7.47 0.07
C VAL A 228 31.24 -7.73 1.01
N THR A 229 31.45 -7.60 2.32
CA THR A 229 30.36 -7.67 3.28
C THR A 229 29.39 -6.53 3.06
N GLY A 230 29.82 -5.29 2.78
CA GLY A 230 28.93 -4.17 2.46
C GLY A 230 28.07 -4.42 1.23
N THR A 231 28.61 -5.00 0.16
CA THR A 231 27.87 -5.36 -1.06
C THR A 231 26.98 -6.60 -0.89
N ILE A 232 27.40 -7.55 -0.05
CA ILE A 232 26.61 -8.72 0.37
C ILE A 232 25.54 -8.34 1.41
N PHE A 233 25.78 -7.34 2.25
CA PHE A 233 24.84 -6.81 3.23
C PHE A 233 23.84 -5.91 2.49
N LEU A 234 24.27 -5.06 1.55
CA LEU A 234 23.39 -4.47 0.51
C LEU A 234 22.65 -5.53 -0.33
N ARG A 235 23.08 -6.80 -0.32
CA ARG A 235 22.38 -7.95 -0.95
C ARG A 235 21.44 -8.68 0.01
N LEU A 236 21.56 -8.51 1.33
CA LEU A 236 20.80 -9.22 2.36
C LEU A 236 19.86 -8.32 3.19
N THR A 237 20.19 -7.04 3.35
CA THR A 237 19.41 -6.03 4.11
C THR A 237 18.36 -5.32 3.25
N LEU A 238 18.39 -5.55 1.93
CA LEU A 238 17.38 -5.09 0.96
C LEU A 238 16.55 -6.25 0.37
N MET A 239 16.60 -7.43 1.01
CA MET A 239 15.64 -8.53 0.83
C MET A 239 14.60 -8.48 1.94
#